data_AF-A0A529LV20-F1
#
_entry.id   AF-A0A529LV20-F1
#
_cell.length_a   1.000
_cell.length_b   1.000
_cell.length_c   1.000
_cell.angle_alpha   90.00
_cell.angle_beta   90.00
_cell.angle_gamma   90.00
#
_symmetry.space_group_name_H-M   'P 1'
#
loop_
_entity.id
_entity.type
_entity.pdbx_description
1 polymer ?
#
loop_
_entity_poly.entity_id
_entity_poly.type
_entity_poly.pdbx_seq_one_letter_code
_entity_poly.pdbx_strand_id
1 'polypeptide(L)'
;DGKPGFYAFPYKIDVKGLVWYSPDNFDEAGYKVPKTQEELADLEKKIIADGGKPWCIGLGSGGATGWPATDWVEDIMLRTQPPEVYDKWTKNEIPFTDPAVVNA
;
A
#
# COMPACT_ATOMS: atom_id res chain seq x y z
N ASP A 1 -10.22 -10.19 32.82
CA ASP A 1 -11.12 -9.38 33.68
C ASP A 1 -11.27 -7.93 33.17
N GLY A 2 -10.90 -7.62 31.92
CA GLY A 2 -11.05 -6.29 31.33
C GLY A 2 -10.11 -5.22 31.89
N LYS A 3 -9.18 -5.57 32.78
CA LYS A 3 -8.27 -4.60 33.39
C LYS A 3 -7.15 -4.21 32.44
N PRO A 4 -6.61 -2.98 32.54
CA PRO A 4 -5.38 -2.63 31.83
C PRO A 4 -4.22 -3.54 32.23
N GLY A 5 -3.39 -3.92 31.25
CA GLY A 5 -2.25 -4.80 31.47
C GLY A 5 -1.35 -4.85 30.24
N PHE A 6 -0.11 -5.32 30.42
CA PHE A 6 0.76 -5.66 29.30
C PHE A 6 0.40 -7.06 28.80
N TYR A 7 -0.20 -7.11 27.61
CA TYR A 7 -0.72 -8.34 27.01
C TYR A 7 0.17 -8.92 25.89
N ALA A 8 1.21 -8.17 25.48
CA ALA A 8 2.12 -8.58 24.42
C ALA A 8 3.53 -8.07 24.68
N PHE A 9 4.53 -8.80 24.19
CA PHE A 9 5.93 -8.37 24.13
C PHE A 9 6.32 -8.25 22.65
N PRO A 10 6.74 -7.05 22.18
CA PRO A 10 7.14 -6.87 20.79
C PRO A 10 8.47 -7.59 20.55
N TYR A 11 8.42 -8.70 19.81
CA TYR A 11 9.61 -9.49 19.45
C TYR A 11 10.23 -9.07 18.11
N LYS A 12 9.40 -8.67 17.14
CA LYS A 12 9.82 -8.30 15.78
C LYS A 12 8.91 -7.20 15.24
N ILE A 13 9.48 -6.32 14.41
CA ILE A 13 8.78 -5.30 13.64
C ILE A 13 9.22 -5.45 12.19
N ASP A 14 8.25 -5.60 11.30
CA ASP A 14 8.45 -5.62 9.84
C ASP A 14 7.70 -4.42 9.23
N VAL A 15 8.31 -3.79 8.23
CA VAL A 15 7.67 -2.68 7.52
C VAL A 15 6.73 -3.21 6.43
N LYS A 16 5.63 -2.50 6.21
CA LYS A 16 4.67 -2.72 5.11
C LYS A 16 4.73 -1.54 4.13
N GLY A 17 4.13 -1.70 2.95
CA GLY A 17 4.04 -0.64 1.93
C GLY A 17 5.31 -0.48 1.08
N LEU A 18 6.19 -1.49 1.04
CA LEU A 18 7.36 -1.49 0.15
C LEU A 18 6.99 -1.97 -1.25
N VAL A 19 7.50 -1.25 -2.26
CA VAL A 19 7.47 -1.69 -3.66
C VAL A 19 8.79 -2.37 -3.99
N TRP A 20 8.71 -3.64 -4.37
CA TRP A 20 9.89 -4.44 -4.74
C TRP A 20 10.13 -4.37 -6.25
N TYR A 21 11.39 -4.22 -6.64
CA TYR A 21 11.82 -4.17 -8.04
C TYR A 21 13.20 -4.82 -8.22
N SER A 22 13.59 -5.13 -9.46
CA SER A 22 14.93 -5.61 -9.81
C SER A 22 15.82 -4.42 -10.21
N PRO A 23 16.90 -4.11 -9.46
CA PRO A 23 17.83 -3.04 -9.82
C PRO A 23 18.47 -3.24 -11.20
N ASP A 24 18.92 -4.47 -11.50
CA ASP A 24 19.54 -4.78 -12.79
C ASP A 24 18.59 -4.50 -13.97
N ASN A 25 17.31 -4.87 -13.84
CA ASN A 25 16.31 -4.61 -14.88
C ASN A 25 16.04 -3.10 -15.03
N PHE A 26 16.07 -2.34 -13.94
CA PHE A 26 15.88 -0.90 -13.97
C PHE A 26 17.06 -0.21 -14.66
N ASP A 27 18.28 -0.63 -14.36
CA ASP A 27 19.49 -0.10 -14.97
C ASP A 27 19.54 -0.41 -16.48
N GLU A 28 19.23 -1.66 -16.88
CA GLU A 28 19.15 -2.07 -18.29
C GLU A 28 18.09 -1.30 -19.08
N ALA A 29 16.93 -1.04 -18.48
CA ALA A 29 15.82 -0.32 -19.11
C ALA A 29 15.92 1.21 -18.98
N GLY A 30 16.90 1.73 -18.24
CA GLY A 30 17.08 3.15 -17.96
C GLY A 30 15.98 3.76 -17.08
N TYR A 31 15.36 2.96 -16.21
CA TYR A 31 14.35 3.39 -15.26
C TYR A 31 14.98 4.01 -14.01
N LYS A 32 14.22 4.89 -13.34
CA LYS A 32 14.62 5.50 -12.07
C LYS A 32 13.57 5.20 -11.02
N VAL A 33 14.01 5.02 -9.78
CA VAL A 33 13.09 4.83 -8.64
C VAL A 33 12.27 6.11 -8.46
N PRO A 34 10.93 6.04 -8.54
CA PRO A 34 10.07 7.20 -8.36
C PRO A 34 10.02 7.61 -6.89
N LYS A 35 9.89 8.90 -6.64
CA LYS A 35 9.79 9.49 -5.30
C LYS A 35 8.40 10.03 -4.99
N THR A 36 7.54 10.16 -6.01
CA THR A 36 6.16 10.62 -5.87
C THR A 36 5.20 9.68 -6.59
N GLN A 37 3.90 9.83 -6.33
CA GLN A 37 2.88 9.04 -7.03
C GLN A 37 2.78 9.41 -8.51
N GLU A 38 3.00 10.68 -8.84
CA GLU A 38 3.03 11.16 -10.23
C GLU A 38 4.22 10.55 -10.99
N GLU A 39 5.40 10.53 -10.37
CA GLU A 39 6.58 9.89 -10.95
C GLU A 39 6.39 8.38 -11.11
N LEU A 40 5.71 7.72 -10.15
CA LEU A 40 5.36 6.30 -10.26
C LEU A 40 4.40 6.06 -11.43
N ALA A 41 3.35 6.88 -11.56
CA ALA A 41 2.40 6.77 -12.67
C ALA A 41 3.06 7.00 -14.04
N ASP A 42 4.02 7.92 -14.13
CA ASP A 42 4.79 8.15 -15.35
C ASP A 42 5.75 7.00 -15.66
N LEU A 43 6.38 6.40 -14.64
CA LEU A 43 7.17 5.18 -14.80
C LEU A 43 6.32 4.01 -15.28
N GLU A 44 5.12 3.82 -14.74
CA GLU A 44 4.18 2.77 -15.17
C GLU A 44 3.83 2.92 -16.66
N LYS A 45 3.48 4.14 -17.10
CA LYS A 45 3.20 4.45 -18.51
C LYS A 45 4.40 4.14 -19.39
N LYS A 46 5.61 4.47 -18.94
CA LYS A 46 6.85 4.15 -19.66
C LYS A 46 7.06 2.64 -19.80
N ILE A 47 6.91 1.87 -18.71
CA ILE A 47 7.05 0.41 -18.73
C ILE A 47 6.05 -0.21 -19.72
N ILE A 48 4.81 0.29 -19.76
CA ILE A 48 3.79 -0.17 -20.71
C ILE A 48 4.19 0.16 -22.16
N ALA A 49 4.67 1.39 -22.41
CA ALA A 49 5.12 1.81 -23.74
C ALA A 49 6.32 0.99 -24.24
N ASP A 50 7.20 0.58 -23.32
CA ASP A 50 8.34 -0.30 -23.60
C ASP A 50 7.92 -1.78 -23.76
N GLY A 51 6.61 -2.10 -23.64
CA GLY A 51 6.03 -3.44 -23.84
C GLY A 51 5.96 -4.31 -22.58
N GLY A 52 6.34 -3.78 -21.43
CA GLY A 52 6.36 -4.47 -20.15
C GLY A 52 5.02 -4.49 -19.40
N LYS A 53 5.05 -5.12 -18.22
CA LYS A 53 3.98 -5.06 -17.22
C LYS A 53 4.56 -4.44 -15.94
N PRO A 54 4.09 -3.25 -15.50
CA PRO A 54 4.71 -2.55 -14.38
C PRO A 54 4.52 -3.25 -13.04
N TRP A 55 3.48 -4.09 -12.91
CA TRP A 55 3.15 -4.77 -11.68
C TRP A 55 2.98 -6.27 -11.85
N CYS A 56 3.52 -7.02 -10.89
CA CYS A 56 3.21 -8.41 -10.65
C CYS A 56 2.36 -8.48 -9.37
N ILE A 57 1.04 -8.64 -9.50
CA ILE A 57 0.12 -8.61 -8.37
C ILE A 57 -0.69 -9.90 -8.32
N GLY A 58 -0.63 -10.59 -7.18
CA GLY A 58 -1.42 -11.79 -6.90
C GLY A 58 -2.69 -11.46 -6.12
N LEU A 59 -3.68 -10.85 -6.78
CA LEU A 59 -5.01 -10.60 -6.20
C LEU A 59 -6.03 -11.60 -6.75
N GLY A 60 -6.85 -12.16 -5.87
CA GLY A 60 -7.97 -13.00 -6.26
C GLY A 60 -9.17 -12.82 -5.33
N SER A 61 -10.37 -13.00 -5.89
CA SER A 61 -11.59 -13.12 -5.08
C SER A 61 -11.72 -14.56 -4.62
N GLY A 62 -11.14 -14.87 -3.46
CA GLY A 62 -11.14 -16.19 -2.83
C GLY A 62 -10.84 -16.08 -1.33
N GLY A 63 -11.12 -17.13 -0.56
CA GLY A 63 -11.10 -17.09 0.92
C GLY A 63 -9.77 -16.70 1.58
N ALA A 64 -8.67 -16.65 0.82
CA ALA A 64 -7.34 -16.27 1.33
C ALA A 64 -6.49 -15.45 0.33
N THR A 65 -7.04 -15.00 -0.80
CA THR A 65 -6.25 -14.36 -1.87
C THR A 65 -6.57 -12.88 -2.11
N GLY A 66 -7.57 -12.34 -1.39
CA GLY A 66 -7.94 -10.92 -1.47
C GLY A 66 -7.18 -10.04 -0.48
N TRP A 67 -6.62 -10.61 0.60
CA TRP A 67 -6.00 -9.84 1.68
C TRP A 67 -4.80 -8.97 1.22
N PRO A 68 -3.98 -9.31 0.21
CA PRO A 68 -2.90 -8.42 -0.19
C PRO A 68 -3.39 -7.08 -0.74
N ALA A 69 -4.66 -6.98 -1.18
CA ALA A 69 -5.25 -5.71 -1.59
C ALA A 69 -5.50 -4.77 -0.40
N THR A 70 -5.68 -5.29 0.83
CA THR A 70 -5.90 -4.41 1.99
C THR A 70 -4.65 -3.60 2.30
N ASP A 71 -3.46 -4.21 2.19
CA ASP A 71 -2.19 -3.50 2.39
C ASP A 71 -2.06 -2.29 1.46
N TRP A 72 -2.55 -2.38 0.21
CA TRP A 72 -2.55 -1.26 -0.74
C TRP A 72 -3.54 -0.16 -0.34
N VAL A 73 -4.77 -0.53 0.01
CA VAL A 73 -5.79 0.44 0.46
C VAL A 73 -5.32 1.15 1.73
N GLU A 74 -4.74 0.42 2.68
CA GLU A 74 -4.23 0.96 3.94
C GLU A 74 -3.02 1.89 3.71
N ASP A 75 -2.08 1.50 2.84
CA ASP A 75 -0.91 2.32 2.50
C ASP A 75 -1.32 3.61 1.77
N ILE A 76 -2.28 3.54 0.85
CA ILE A 76 -2.83 4.72 0.16
C ILE A 76 -3.52 5.66 1.16
N MET A 77 -4.36 5.14 2.06
CA MET A 77 -4.97 5.93 3.13
C MET A 77 -3.92 6.66 3.97
N LEU A 78 -2.85 5.97 4.37
CA LEU A 78 -1.78 6.55 5.19
C LEU A 78 -0.88 7.54 4.42
N ARG A 79 -0.87 7.48 3.09
CA ARG A 79 -0.13 8.44 2.24
C ARG A 79 -0.93 9.70 1.93
N THR A 80 -2.27 9.60 1.90
CA THR A 80 -3.15 10.72 1.50
C THR A 80 -3.83 11.39 2.70
N GLN A 81 -3.98 10.68 3.82
CA GLN A 81 -4.64 11.14 5.03
C GLN A 81 -3.70 11.12 6.24
N PRO A 82 -3.93 11.99 7.24
CA PRO A 82 -3.18 11.90 8.50
C PRO A 82 -3.57 10.64 9.29
N PRO A 83 -2.66 10.09 10.14
CA PRO A 83 -2.89 8.82 10.85
C PRO A 83 -4.18 8.77 11.68
N GLU A 84 -4.64 9.90 12.21
CA GLU A 84 -5.86 9.97 13.02
C GLU A 84 -7.14 9.67 12.21
N VAL A 85 -7.12 9.92 10.89
CA VAL A 85 -8.22 9.56 10.00
C VAL A 85 -8.24 8.04 9.80
N TYR A 86 -7.07 7.43 9.63
CA TYR A 86 -6.93 5.97 9.53
C TYR A 86 -7.40 5.27 10.83
N ASP A 87 -7.05 5.81 11.99
CA ASP A 87 -7.51 5.31 13.30
C ASP A 87 -9.03 5.36 13.43
N LYS A 88 -9.66 6.47 12.99
CA LYS A 88 -11.12 6.59 12.99
C LYS A 88 -11.77 5.60 12.05
N TRP A 89 -11.18 5.38 10.87
CA TRP A 89 -11.70 4.45 9.87
C TRP A 89 -11.66 3.01 10.39
N THR A 90 -10.51 2.57 10.95
CA THR A 90 -10.36 1.20 11.47
C THR A 90 -11.23 0.91 12.70
N LYS A 91 -11.56 1.94 13.49
CA LYS A 91 -12.53 1.87 14.60
C LYS A 91 -13.99 2.03 14.15
N ASN A 92 -14.23 2.25 12.87
CA ASN A 92 -15.55 2.53 12.29
C ASN A 92 -16.24 3.76 12.93
N GLU A 93 -15.46 4.77 13.30
CA GLU A 93 -15.94 6.09 13.73
C GLU A 93 -16.30 6.98 12.53
N ILE A 94 -15.72 6.70 11.36
CA ILE A 94 -16.11 7.26 10.06
C ILE A 94 -16.52 6.13 9.10
N PRO A 95 -17.51 6.35 8.21
CA PRO A 95 -17.95 5.32 7.28
C PRO A 95 -16.94 5.13 6.14
N PHE A 96 -17.00 3.97 5.47
CA PHE A 96 -16.22 3.72 4.25
C PHE A 96 -16.57 4.65 3.08
N THR A 97 -17.73 5.31 3.14
CA THR A 97 -18.18 6.31 2.17
C THR A 97 -17.76 7.73 2.55
N ASP A 98 -16.99 7.92 3.63
CA ASP A 98 -16.47 9.22 4.02
C ASP A 98 -15.60 9.80 2.88
N PRO A 99 -15.69 11.10 2.57
CA PRO A 99 -14.88 11.71 1.52
C PRO A 99 -13.37 11.47 1.70
N ALA A 100 -12.86 11.39 2.92
CA ALA A 100 -11.44 11.11 3.16
C ALA A 100 -11.05 9.67 2.77
N VAL A 101 -11.98 8.72 2.90
CA VAL A 101 -11.79 7.31 2.51
C VAL A 101 -11.95 7.13 1.01
N VAL A 102 -12.92 7.81 0.40
CA VAL A 102 -13.21 7.71 -1.05
C VAL A 102 -12.13 8.39 -1.90
N ASN A 103 -11.52 9.48 -1.41
CA ASN A 103 -10.50 10.23 -2.13
C ASN A 103 -9.07 9.77 -1.82
N ALA A 104 -8.90 8.77 -0.96
CA ALA A 104 -7.62 8.09 -0.79
C ALA A 104 -7.38 7.19 -2.00
#